data_AF-A0A2V9BIS8-F1
#
_entry.id   AF-A0A2V9BIS8-F1
#
_cell.length_a   1.000
_cell.length_b   1.000
_cell.length_c   1.000
_cell.angle_alpha   90.00
_cell.angle_beta   90.00
_cell.angle_gamma   90.00
#
_symmetry.space_group_name_H-M   'P 1'
#
loop_
_entity.id
_entity.type
_entity.pdbx_description
1 polymer ?
#
loop_
_entity_poly.entity_id
_entity_poly.type
_entity_poly.pdbx_seq_one_letter_code
_entity_poly.pdbx_strand_id
1 'polypeptide(L)'
;MRKFEALLAILLIAAGVAGIRSSAQDSVRGEWKARFESRAEGRSFYLELRTSSWNHSHSWGSTHEIGEFQGLDAKLASAEDSPTHFELRRDAGNFVFDGRFRQGEGSGEFRFTPNQEYVQEMKGLGYAGLSLDQLFAFAAHDVTRQFVKEMGELGYRNLPPDQLIALRI
;
A
#
# COMPACT_ATOMS: atom_id res chain seq x y z
N MET A 1 -38.00 10.13 43.41
CA MET A 1 -37.09 11.25 43.09
C MET A 1 -36.44 10.95 41.74
N ARG A 2 -36.88 11.68 40.70
CA ARG A 2 -36.34 11.89 39.32
C ARG A 2 -35.79 10.64 38.59
N LYS A 3 -36.53 9.82 37.84
CA LYS A 3 -37.18 9.99 36.51
C LYS A 3 -36.43 10.92 35.54
N PHE A 4 -35.80 10.34 34.50
CA PHE A 4 -35.66 10.94 33.17
C PHE A 4 -35.60 9.82 32.11
N GLU A 5 -36.74 9.64 31.43
CA GLU A 5 -36.85 9.08 30.09
C GLU A 5 -36.24 10.08 29.10
N ALA A 6 -35.50 9.60 28.09
CA ALA A 6 -35.27 10.35 26.85
C ALA A 6 -35.03 9.38 25.68
N LEU A 7 -36.08 9.20 24.87
CA LEU A 7 -36.04 8.84 23.46
C LEU A 7 -35.37 9.97 22.63
N LEU A 8 -35.11 9.68 21.34
CA LEU A 8 -34.62 10.51 20.22
C LEU A 8 -33.08 10.52 20.00
N ALA A 9 -32.56 10.40 18.77
CA ALA A 9 -33.17 10.21 17.46
C ALA A 9 -32.11 9.65 16.49
N ILE A 10 -32.51 8.67 15.67
CA ILE A 10 -31.83 8.37 14.41
C ILE A 10 -32.07 9.58 13.50
N LEU A 11 -31.02 10.37 13.26
CA LEU A 11 -31.03 11.41 12.23
C LEU A 11 -30.39 10.84 10.96
N LEU A 12 -31.25 10.21 10.14
CA LEU A 12 -31.04 10.11 8.70
C LEU A 12 -31.14 11.53 8.13
N ILE A 13 -30.02 12.23 7.99
CA ILE A 13 -29.96 13.37 7.08
C ILE A 13 -29.58 12.82 5.70
N ALA A 14 -30.61 12.46 4.94
CA ALA A 14 -30.50 12.46 3.49
C ALA A 14 -30.62 13.92 3.02
N ALA A 15 -29.47 14.59 2.90
CA ALA A 15 -29.36 15.85 2.16
C ALA A 15 -28.34 15.63 1.05
N GLY A 16 -28.84 15.56 -0.18
CA GLY A 16 -28.02 15.49 -1.38
C GLY A 16 -27.11 16.72 -1.46
N VAL A 17 -25.84 16.49 -1.20
CA VAL A 17 -24.77 17.28 -1.80
C VAL A 17 -24.16 16.34 -2.83
N ALA A 18 -24.32 16.66 -4.12
CA ALA A 18 -23.41 16.19 -5.15
C ALA A 18 -22.05 16.83 -4.86
N GLY A 19 -21.41 16.33 -3.81
CA GLY A 19 -20.17 16.81 -3.26
C GLY A 19 -19.06 16.00 -3.89
N ILE A 20 -18.20 16.70 -4.62
CA ILE A 20 -16.83 16.34 -4.96
C ILE A 20 -16.36 15.19 -4.06
N ARG A 21 -16.21 13.98 -4.63
CA ARG A 21 -15.53 12.89 -3.91
C ARG A 21 -14.16 13.43 -3.55
N SER A 22 -13.91 13.59 -2.25
CA SER A 22 -12.61 14.05 -1.78
C SER A 22 -11.58 13.02 -2.24
N SER A 23 -10.59 13.44 -3.03
CA SER A 23 -9.45 12.61 -3.44
C SER A 23 -8.64 12.08 -2.25
N ALA A 24 -8.91 12.57 -1.04
CA ALA A 24 -8.37 12.03 0.19
C ALA A 24 -8.85 10.59 0.50
N GLN A 25 -9.91 10.12 -0.15
CA GLN A 25 -10.56 8.83 0.17
C GLN A 25 -10.05 7.63 -0.66
N ASP A 26 -9.24 7.87 -1.70
CA ASP A 26 -8.75 6.81 -2.60
C ASP A 26 -7.30 6.39 -2.32
N SER A 27 -6.76 6.69 -1.12
CA SER A 27 -5.37 6.40 -0.76
C SER A 27 -5.26 5.62 0.54
N VAL A 28 -4.36 4.64 0.60
CA VAL A 28 -3.93 4.01 1.87
C VAL A 28 -2.76 4.80 2.43
N ARG A 29 -2.73 4.98 3.75
CA ARG A 29 -1.66 5.68 4.46
C ARG A 29 -1.19 4.83 5.63
N GLY A 30 0.05 5.05 6.05
CA GLY A 30 0.63 4.38 7.18
C GLY A 30 2.08 4.79 7.40
N GLU A 31 2.70 4.12 8.35
CA GLU A 31 4.10 4.35 8.71
C GLU A 31 4.99 3.41 7.89
N TRP A 32 6.21 3.86 7.61
CA TRP A 32 7.26 2.98 7.10
C TRP A 32 8.49 3.01 7.99
N LYS A 33 9.21 1.90 8.00
CA LYS A 33 10.58 1.79 8.51
C LYS A 33 11.43 1.12 7.46
N ALA A 34 12.69 1.50 7.37
CA ALA A 34 13.61 0.87 6.45
C ALA A 34 15.03 0.83 6.99
N ARG A 35 15.85 -0.02 6.40
CA ARG A 35 17.29 -0.04 6.65
C ARG A 35 18.03 -0.59 5.43
N PHE A 36 19.26 -0.14 5.29
CA PHE A 36 20.18 -0.72 4.30
C PHE A 36 20.88 -1.93 4.90
N GLU A 37 20.96 -3.00 4.14
CA GLU A 37 21.64 -4.24 4.53
C GLU A 37 22.75 -4.56 3.52
N SER A 38 23.95 -4.84 4.02
CA SER A 38 25.06 -5.29 3.17
C SER A 38 24.93 -6.78 2.89
N ARG A 39 25.02 -7.18 1.62
CA ARG A 39 25.05 -8.56 1.16
C ARG A 39 26.32 -8.84 0.35
N ALA A 40 26.63 -10.12 0.13
CA ALA A 40 27.79 -10.52 -0.66
C ALA A 40 27.75 -9.99 -2.11
N GLU A 41 26.54 -9.80 -2.66
CA GLU A 41 26.31 -9.38 -4.06
C GLU A 41 25.92 -7.90 -4.20
N GLY A 42 25.91 -7.12 -3.11
CA GLY A 42 25.51 -5.72 -3.16
C GLY A 42 24.84 -5.24 -1.89
N ARG A 43 24.08 -4.14 -1.99
CA ARG A 43 23.33 -3.55 -0.88
C ARG A 43 21.85 -3.70 -1.14
N SER A 44 21.15 -4.35 -0.22
CA SER A 44 19.70 -4.47 -0.24
C SER A 44 19.03 -3.44 0.66
N PHE A 45 17.76 -3.17 0.38
CA PHE A 45 16.92 -2.24 1.13
C PHE A 45 15.76 -3.00 1.76
N TYR A 46 15.80 -3.19 3.08
CA TYR A 46 14.67 -3.75 3.81
C TYR A 46 13.67 -2.64 4.10
N LEU A 47 12.41 -2.85 3.74
CA LEU A 47 11.30 -1.91 3.93
C LEU A 47 10.18 -2.63 4.67
N GLU A 48 9.70 -2.01 5.74
CA GLU A 48 8.52 -2.42 6.50
C GLU A 48 7.44 -1.33 6.38
N LEU A 49 6.25 -1.72 5.90
CA LEU A 49 5.08 -0.87 5.82
C LEU A 49 4.08 -1.27 6.90
N ARG A 50 3.53 -0.30 7.61
CA ARG A 50 2.55 -0.54 8.66
C ARG A 50 1.31 0.31 8.44
N THR A 51 0.16 -0.33 8.35
CA THR A 51 -1.14 0.35 8.44
C THR A 51 -1.79 0.02 9.77
N SER A 52 -2.55 0.96 10.32
CA SER A 52 -3.30 0.75 11.56
C SER A 52 -4.73 1.24 11.40
N SER A 53 -5.68 0.44 11.88
CA SER A 53 -7.11 0.76 11.94
C SER A 53 -7.73 0.06 13.14
N TRP A 54 -8.25 0.83 14.10
CA TRP A 54 -8.74 0.32 15.38
C TRP A 54 -7.75 -0.68 16.00
N ASN A 55 -8.19 -1.71 16.72
CA ASN A 55 -7.30 -2.72 17.34
C ASN A 55 -6.58 -3.64 16.34
N HIS A 56 -6.54 -3.30 15.05
CA HIS A 56 -5.84 -4.06 14.02
C HIS A 56 -4.69 -3.25 13.44
N SER A 57 -3.51 -3.87 13.43
CA SER A 57 -2.34 -3.35 12.74
C SER A 57 -1.90 -4.43 11.75
N HIS A 58 -1.65 -4.02 10.51
CA HIS A 58 -1.03 -4.86 9.52
C HIS A 58 0.39 -4.36 9.27
N SER A 59 1.33 -5.27 9.11
CA SER A 59 2.71 -4.96 8.75
C SER A 59 3.14 -5.86 7.59
N TRP A 60 3.83 -5.26 6.61
CA TRP A 60 4.40 -5.92 5.45
C TRP A 60 5.87 -5.58 5.36
N GLY A 61 6.73 -6.59 5.49
CA GLY A 61 8.18 -6.44 5.37
C GLY A 61 8.68 -7.13 4.12
N SER A 62 9.49 -6.43 3.32
CA SER A 62 10.10 -6.98 2.11
C SER A 62 11.49 -6.41 1.88
N THR A 63 12.34 -7.19 1.24
CA THR A 63 13.67 -6.74 0.81
C THR A 63 13.63 -6.41 -0.68
N HIS A 64 14.21 -5.26 -1.03
CA HIS A 64 14.22 -4.71 -2.38
C HIS A 64 15.62 -4.36 -2.82
N GLU A 65 15.81 -4.30 -4.14
CA GLU A 65 16.96 -3.62 -4.73
C GLU A 65 16.75 -2.09 -4.67
N ILE A 66 17.82 -1.33 -4.39
CA ILE A 66 17.73 0.14 -4.28
C ILE A 66 17.21 0.75 -5.60
N GLY A 67 17.57 0.16 -6.75
CA GLY A 67 17.16 0.62 -8.07
C GLY A 67 15.67 0.50 -8.37
N GLU A 68 14.90 -0.23 -7.55
CA GLU A 68 13.43 -0.27 -7.67
C GLU A 68 12.79 1.07 -7.28
N PHE A 69 13.47 1.86 -6.45
CA PHE A 69 12.94 3.11 -5.90
C PHE A 69 13.39 4.32 -6.72
N GLN A 70 12.43 5.19 -7.04
CA GLN A 70 12.73 6.46 -7.69
C GLN A 70 13.01 7.51 -6.62
N GLY A 71 14.18 8.15 -6.69
CA GLY A 71 14.61 9.18 -5.75
C GLY A 71 15.34 8.67 -4.50
N LEU A 72 15.47 7.35 -4.30
CA LEU A 72 16.25 6.80 -3.20
C LEU A 72 17.75 6.82 -3.52
N ASP A 73 18.53 7.63 -2.79
CA ASP A 73 19.99 7.70 -2.93
C ASP A 73 20.67 6.70 -1.98
N ALA A 74 21.54 5.84 -2.53
CA ALA A 74 22.33 4.88 -1.75
C ALA A 74 23.24 5.54 -0.69
N LYS A 75 23.53 6.85 -0.80
CA LYS A 75 24.27 7.63 0.20
C LYS A 75 23.52 7.76 1.53
N LEU A 76 22.19 7.60 1.53
CA LEU A 76 21.38 7.62 2.75
C LEU A 76 21.79 6.53 3.75
N ALA A 77 22.41 5.45 3.28
CA ALA A 77 22.93 4.37 4.11
C ALA A 77 23.99 4.82 5.14
N SER A 78 24.72 5.89 4.84
CA SER A 78 25.76 6.46 5.71
C SER A 78 25.42 7.87 6.19
N ALA A 79 24.19 8.33 5.97
CA ALA A 79 23.78 9.66 6.41
C ALA A 79 23.61 9.68 7.94
N GLU A 80 24.18 10.69 8.59
CA GLU A 80 23.98 10.92 10.03
C GLU A 80 22.52 11.29 10.30
N ASP A 81 22.00 12.26 9.54
CA ASP A 81 20.60 12.66 9.55
C ASP A 81 20.24 13.35 8.23
N SER A 82 19.31 12.78 7.46
CA SER A 82 18.86 13.35 6.18
C SER A 82 17.37 13.16 5.97
N PRO A 83 16.62 14.21 5.53
CA PRO A 83 15.27 14.00 5.02
C PRO A 83 15.31 13.14 3.75
N THR A 84 14.20 12.48 3.46
CA THR A 84 14.05 11.65 2.25
C THR A 84 12.65 11.74 1.68
N HIS A 85 12.59 11.62 0.36
CA HIS A 85 11.38 11.44 -0.43
C HIS A 85 11.72 10.47 -1.55
N PHE A 86 10.98 9.36 -1.65
CA PHE A 86 11.17 8.39 -2.72
C PHE A 86 9.86 7.69 -3.07
N GLU A 87 9.81 7.09 -4.24
CA GLU A 87 8.63 6.40 -4.75
C GLU A 87 8.93 4.94 -5.10
N LEU A 88 7.94 4.07 -4.91
CA LEU A 88 7.93 2.72 -5.47
C LEU A 88 6.72 2.56 -6.39
N ARG A 89 7.00 2.48 -7.69
CA ARG A 89 5.96 2.28 -8.71
C ARG A 89 5.73 0.80 -8.93
N ARG A 90 4.49 0.37 -8.71
CA ARG A 90 4.01 -0.99 -8.95
C ARG A 90 2.90 -0.95 -10.00
N ASP A 91 2.62 -2.10 -10.59
CA ASP A 91 1.55 -2.19 -11.59
C ASP A 91 0.19 -1.77 -11.00
N ALA A 92 -0.09 -2.21 -9.76
CA ALA A 92 -1.32 -1.91 -9.02
C ALA A 92 -1.41 -0.48 -8.45
N GLY A 93 -0.33 0.29 -8.44
CA GLY A 93 -0.33 1.66 -7.93
C GLY A 93 1.05 2.20 -7.54
N ASN A 94 1.08 3.42 -7.02
CA ASN A 94 2.31 4.07 -6.59
C ASN A 94 2.34 4.23 -5.07
N PHE A 95 3.47 3.90 -4.47
CA PHE A 95 3.79 4.28 -3.11
C PHE A 95 4.70 5.50 -3.12
N VAL A 96 4.35 6.50 -2.30
CA VAL A 96 5.17 7.67 -2.03
C VAL A 96 5.60 7.60 -0.57
N PHE A 97 6.89 7.76 -0.30
CA PHE A 97 7.49 7.69 1.02
C PHE A 97 8.11 9.03 1.37
N ASP A 98 7.67 9.61 2.49
CA ASP A 98 8.25 10.83 3.05
C ASP A 98 8.78 10.51 4.45
N GLY A 99 9.97 11.01 4.78
CA GLY A 99 10.53 10.78 6.11
C GLY A 99 11.97 11.20 6.24
N ARG A 100 12.75 10.42 6.98
CA ARG A 100 14.18 10.68 7.19
C ARG A 100 14.97 9.39 7.42
N PHE A 101 16.26 9.47 7.13
CA PHE A 101 17.27 8.49 7.53
C PHE A 101 18.17 9.05 8.64
N ARG A 102 18.47 8.22 9.63
CA ARG A 102 19.44 8.48 10.70
C ARG A 102 20.28 7.23 10.93
N GLN A 103 21.59 7.35 10.81
CA GLN A 103 22.53 6.24 11.03
C GLN A 103 22.19 4.97 10.22
N GLY A 104 21.74 5.14 8.97
CA GLY A 104 21.37 4.04 8.07
C GLY A 104 19.97 3.44 8.28
N GLU A 105 19.23 3.89 9.29
CA GLU A 105 17.83 3.53 9.53
C GLU A 105 16.89 4.64 9.05
N GLY A 106 15.85 4.28 8.31
CA GLY A 106 14.85 5.19 7.77
C GLY A 106 13.50 5.01 8.44
N SER A 107 12.74 6.10 8.58
CA SER A 107 11.34 6.04 8.99
C SER A 107 10.54 7.26 8.54
N GLY A 108 9.22 7.09 8.45
CA GLY A 108 8.30 8.18 8.13
C GLY A 108 6.90 7.68 7.78
N GLU A 109 6.22 8.43 6.93
CA GLU A 109 4.86 8.14 6.46
C GLU A 109 4.88 7.77 4.98
N PHE A 110 3.98 6.88 4.58
CA PHE A 110 3.76 6.54 3.18
C PHE A 110 2.32 6.86 2.76
N ARG A 111 2.17 7.04 1.46
CA ARG A 111 0.86 7.07 0.79
C ARG A 111 0.88 6.13 -0.40
N PHE A 112 -0.09 5.24 -0.46
CA PHE A 112 -0.38 4.43 -1.64
C PHE A 112 -1.57 5.01 -2.41
N THR A 113 -1.43 5.12 -3.73
CA THR A 113 -2.51 5.52 -4.64
C THR A 113 -2.69 4.45 -5.72
N PRO A 114 -3.88 3.85 -5.86
CA PRO A 114 -4.13 2.83 -6.88
C PRO A 114 -3.99 3.37 -8.30
N ASN A 115 -3.48 2.52 -9.18
CA ASN A 115 -3.48 2.78 -10.62
C ASN A 115 -4.87 2.44 -11.21
N GLN A 116 -5.56 3.44 -11.75
CA GLN A 116 -6.90 3.23 -12.31
C GLN A 116 -6.89 2.34 -13.56
N GLU A 117 -5.83 2.40 -14.38
CA GLU A 117 -5.70 1.54 -15.56
C GLU A 117 -5.59 0.07 -15.15
N TYR A 118 -4.81 -0.21 -14.10
CA TYR A 118 -4.72 -1.54 -13.49
C TYR A 118 -6.09 -2.04 -13.03
N VAL A 119 -6.86 -1.21 -12.31
CA VAL A 119 -8.20 -1.58 -11.84
C VAL A 119 -9.13 -1.93 -13.01
N GLN A 120 -9.11 -1.14 -14.09
CA GLN A 120 -9.95 -1.42 -15.26
C GLN A 120 -9.55 -2.71 -15.98
N GLU A 121 -8.25 -2.96 -16.13
CA GLU A 121 -7.78 -4.18 -16.78
C GLU A 121 -8.00 -5.43 -15.92
N MET A 122 -7.81 -5.33 -14.61
CA MET A 122 -8.13 -6.41 -13.67
C MET A 122 -9.61 -6.78 -13.70
N LYS A 123 -10.50 -5.80 -13.84
CA LYS A 123 -11.93 -6.06 -14.09
C LYS A 123 -12.16 -6.87 -15.37
N GLY A 124 -11.42 -6.58 -16.45
CA GLY A 124 -11.45 -7.35 -17.70
C GLY A 124 -10.95 -8.79 -17.52
N LEU A 125 -10.08 -9.04 -16.54
CA LEU A 125 -9.58 -10.36 -16.16
C LEU A 125 -10.49 -11.10 -15.15
N GLY A 126 -11.65 -10.54 -14.81
CA GLY A 126 -12.62 -11.15 -13.88
C GLY A 126 -12.53 -10.66 -12.44
N TYR A 127 -11.61 -9.74 -12.13
CA TYR A 127 -11.40 -9.19 -10.79
C TYR A 127 -12.08 -7.82 -10.65
N ALA A 128 -13.41 -7.83 -10.70
CA ALA A 128 -14.21 -6.61 -10.50
C ALA A 128 -14.36 -6.29 -9.01
N GLY A 129 -14.36 -4.99 -8.67
CA GLY A 129 -14.71 -4.54 -7.32
C GLY A 129 -13.64 -4.78 -6.25
N LEU A 130 -12.37 -4.86 -6.64
CA LEU A 130 -11.25 -4.92 -5.69
C LEU A 130 -11.31 -3.74 -4.72
N SER A 131 -11.24 -4.03 -3.43
CA SER A 131 -11.19 -2.99 -2.40
C SER A 131 -9.85 -2.25 -2.45
N LEU A 132 -9.82 -1.07 -1.83
CA LEU A 132 -8.57 -0.30 -1.71
C LEU A 132 -7.48 -1.09 -0.96
N ASP A 133 -7.85 -1.85 0.08
CA ASP A 133 -6.93 -2.71 0.83
C ASP A 133 -6.40 -3.88 -0.02
N GLN A 134 -7.24 -4.46 -0.89
CA GLN A 134 -6.80 -5.50 -1.83
C GLN A 134 -5.83 -4.94 -2.89
N LEU A 135 -6.09 -3.73 -3.41
CA LEU A 135 -5.20 -3.07 -4.36
C LEU A 135 -3.85 -2.72 -3.71
N PHE A 136 -3.88 -2.26 -2.45
CA PHE A 136 -2.68 -2.06 -1.66
C PHE A 136 -1.90 -3.36 -1.46
N ALA A 137 -2.57 -4.45 -1.07
CA ALA A 137 -1.92 -5.75 -0.88
C ALA A 137 -1.35 -6.30 -2.19
N PHE A 138 -2.07 -6.16 -3.30
CA PHE A 138 -1.59 -6.52 -4.64
C PHE A 138 -0.31 -5.74 -4.99
N ALA A 139 -0.27 -4.45 -4.68
CA ALA A 139 0.91 -3.62 -4.93
C ALA A 139 2.09 -4.01 -4.00
N ALA A 140 1.82 -4.26 -2.71
CA ALA A 140 2.83 -4.66 -1.73
C ALA A 140 3.47 -6.01 -2.06
N HIS A 141 2.71 -6.93 -2.65
CA HIS A 141 3.17 -8.26 -3.07
C HIS A 141 3.46 -8.37 -4.57
N ASP A 142 3.51 -7.26 -5.31
CA ASP A 142 3.81 -7.22 -6.75
C ASP A 142 2.96 -8.20 -7.61
N VAL A 143 1.65 -8.24 -7.32
CA VAL A 143 0.64 -8.96 -8.11
C VAL A 143 0.35 -8.14 -9.38
N THR A 144 1.10 -8.40 -10.45
CA THR A 144 0.95 -7.69 -11.72
C THR A 144 -0.16 -8.28 -12.60
N ARG A 145 -0.65 -7.49 -13.56
CA ARG A 145 -1.58 -7.97 -14.61
C ARG A 145 -0.97 -9.11 -15.41
N GLN A 146 0.33 -9.02 -15.69
CA GLN A 146 1.07 -10.07 -16.38
C GLN A 146 1.04 -11.37 -15.57
N PHE A 147 1.32 -11.31 -14.27
CA PHE A 147 1.25 -12.48 -13.41
C PHE A 147 -0.12 -13.16 -13.42
N VAL A 148 -1.19 -12.37 -13.32
CA VAL A 148 -2.56 -12.92 -13.33
C VAL A 148 -2.87 -13.60 -14.67
N LYS A 149 -2.40 -13.04 -15.79
CA LYS A 149 -2.52 -13.66 -17.11
C LYS A 149 -1.75 -14.98 -17.19
N GLU A 150 -0.50 -15.00 -16.74
CA GLU A 150 0.35 -16.21 -16.69
C GLU A 150 -0.30 -17.33 -15.84
N MET A 151 -0.88 -16.99 -14.69
CA MET A 151 -1.62 -17.96 -13.87
C MET A 151 -2.83 -18.53 -14.62
N GLY A 152 -3.56 -17.67 -15.34
CA GLY A 152 -4.69 -18.10 -16.17
C GLY A 152 -4.30 -18.98 -17.36
N GLU A 153 -3.10 -18.78 -17.92
CA GLU A 153 -2.51 -19.63 -18.98
C GLU A 153 -2.09 -21.00 -18.45
N LEU A 154 -1.60 -21.07 -17.20
CA LEU A 154 -1.28 -22.31 -16.50
C LEU A 154 -2.51 -23.08 -15.98
N GLY A 155 -3.72 -22.56 -16.22
CA GLY A 155 -4.98 -23.20 -15.83
C GLY A 155 -5.55 -22.74 -14.49
N TYR A 156 -4.85 -21.87 -13.76
CA TYR A 156 -5.30 -21.28 -12.50
C TYR A 156 -6.15 -20.03 -12.77
N ARG A 157 -7.36 -20.23 -13.29
CA ARG A 157 -8.31 -19.15 -13.58
C ARG A 157 -9.20 -18.85 -12.38
N ASN A 158 -9.63 -17.59 -12.26
CA ASN A 158 -10.57 -17.12 -11.23
C ASN A 158 -10.14 -17.43 -9.79
N LEU A 159 -8.84 -17.37 -9.51
CA LEU A 159 -8.35 -17.49 -8.15
C LEU A 159 -8.94 -16.35 -7.29
N PRO A 160 -9.33 -16.59 -6.03
CA PRO A 160 -9.65 -15.50 -5.12
C PRO A 160 -8.46 -14.53 -4.98
N PRO A 161 -8.70 -13.22 -4.79
CA PRO A 161 -7.63 -12.23 -4.59
C PRO A 161 -6.58 -12.63 -3.56
N ASP A 162 -7.02 -13.16 -2.41
CA ASP A 162 -6.12 -13.59 -1.34
C ASP A 162 -5.20 -14.74 -1.77
N GLN A 163 -5.65 -15.58 -2.70
CA GLN A 163 -4.83 -16.66 -3.25
C GLN A 163 -3.79 -16.14 -4.25
N LEU A 164 -4.12 -15.10 -5.03
CA LEU A 164 -3.12 -14.44 -5.88
C LEU A 164 -1.99 -13.82 -5.04
N ILE A 165 -2.33 -13.21 -3.90
CA ILE A 165 -1.36 -12.68 -2.95
C ILE A 165 -0.51 -13.81 -2.37
N ALA A 166 -1.13 -14.91 -1.93
CA ALA A 166 -0.42 -16.04 -1.33
C ALA A 166 0.61 -16.69 -2.27
N LEU A 167 0.42 -16.61 -3.59
CA LEU A 167 1.36 -17.11 -4.60
C LEU A 167 2.58 -16.19 -4.81
N ARG A 168 2.67 -15.05 -4.13
CA ARG A 168 3.75 -14.05 -4.24
C ARG A 168 4.63 -13.93 -2.99
N ILE A 169 4.25 -14.58 -1.89
CA ILE A 169 4.95 -14.53 -0.60
C ILE A 169 6.09 -15.55 -0.56
#